data_AF-A0A970W5S5-F1
#
_entry.id   AF-A0A970W5S5-F1
#
_cell.length_a   1.000
_cell.length_b   1.000
_cell.length_c   1.000
_cell.angle_alpha   90.00
_cell.angle_beta   90.00
_cell.angle_gamma   90.00
#
_symmetry.space_group_name_H-M   'P 1'
#
loop_
_entity.id
_entity.type
_entity.pdbx_description
1 polymer ?
#
loop_
_entity_poly.entity_id
_entity_poly.type
_entity_poly.pdbx_seq_one_letter_code
_entity_poly.pdbx_strand_id
1 'polypeptide(L)'
;MIKGNKVRLRAIEQEDIPRFVRWLNDPDVIRFLTIYQPISTADEIRWFQRHLESKDDFVYAIETAEGVHIGNIGLHGMDWKNHNATLGIFIGEKAYWGLGYGTDAILTLLHFAFGEMNLNRVELSVFDYNERAIHSYRKCGFQLEGGRRQALYREGEYHDVLLMSILKSEYEAMLEAAAKHAAEMLAAAQAEAQGEPPETPPAEEAPSEPVALEAEEQAPTNPTTEGE
;
A
#
# COMPACT_ATOMS: atom_id res chain seq x y z
N MET A 1 19.71 9.03 1.31
CA MET A 1 18.88 8.25 0.35
C MET A 1 18.19 7.15 1.14
N ILE A 2 16.86 7.11 1.08
CA ILE A 2 16.03 6.12 1.77
C ILE A 2 15.74 5.01 0.75
N LYS A 3 15.98 3.74 1.10
CA LYS A 3 15.90 2.62 0.15
C LYS A 3 14.64 1.79 0.40
N GLY A 4 13.88 1.55 -0.66
CA GLY A 4 12.80 0.56 -0.74
C GLY A 4 13.23 -0.67 -1.53
N ASN A 5 12.25 -1.52 -1.88
CA ASN A 5 12.53 -2.73 -2.66
C ASN A 5 12.65 -2.44 -4.16
N LYS A 6 11.82 -1.53 -4.69
CA LYS A 6 11.77 -1.11 -6.09
C LYS A 6 12.28 0.31 -6.29
N VAL A 7 12.14 1.16 -5.28
CA VAL A 7 12.49 2.59 -5.37
C VAL A 7 13.57 3.02 -4.38
N ARG A 8 14.12 4.20 -4.65
CA ARG A 8 14.96 4.96 -3.74
C ARG A 8 14.40 6.36 -3.65
N LEU A 9 14.34 6.91 -2.44
CA LEU A 9 13.95 8.28 -2.20
C LEU A 9 15.20 9.11 -1.96
N ARG A 10 15.40 10.14 -2.78
CA ARG A 10 16.49 11.12 -2.63
C ARG A 10 15.94 12.54 -2.51
N ALA A 11 16.75 13.45 -2.00
CA ALA A 11 16.44 14.87 -2.04
C ALA A 11 16.20 15.30 -3.50
N ILE A 12 15.28 16.24 -3.69
CA ILE A 12 15.06 16.88 -4.99
C ILE A 12 16.16 17.91 -5.23
N GLU A 13 16.60 18.03 -6.47
CA GLU A 13 17.64 18.96 -6.89
C GLU A 13 17.07 19.96 -7.90
N GLN A 14 17.75 21.10 -8.08
CA GLN A 14 17.29 22.14 -9.01
C GLN A 14 17.21 21.61 -10.46
N GLU A 15 18.07 20.67 -10.82
CA GLU A 15 18.12 20.01 -12.12
C GLU A 15 16.89 19.15 -12.40
N ASP A 16 16.10 18.78 -11.39
CA ASP A 16 14.86 18.03 -11.55
C ASP A 16 13.69 18.90 -12.02
N ILE A 17 13.78 20.23 -11.86
CA ILE A 17 12.69 21.19 -12.15
C ILE A 17 12.10 21.03 -13.56
N PRO A 18 12.88 20.92 -14.65
CA PRO A 18 12.32 20.73 -15.98
C PRO A 18 11.43 19.49 -16.09
N ARG A 19 11.76 18.43 -15.33
CA ARG A 19 10.98 17.20 -15.29
C ARG A 19 9.66 17.42 -14.53
N PHE A 20 9.69 18.18 -13.44
CA PHE A 20 8.48 18.51 -12.65
C PHE A 20 7.52 19.31 -13.51
N VAL A 21 8.01 20.37 -14.16
CA VAL A 21 7.21 21.20 -15.08
C VAL A 21 6.56 20.34 -16.16
N ARG A 22 7.30 19.39 -16.77
CA ARG A 22 6.71 18.48 -17.76
C ARG A 22 5.55 17.66 -17.18
N TRP A 23 5.73 17.07 -16.00
CA TRP A 23 4.69 16.26 -15.36
C TRP A 23 3.49 17.08 -14.89
N LEU A 24 3.74 18.25 -14.30
CA LEU A 24 2.71 19.14 -13.76
C LEU A 24 1.96 19.93 -14.84
N ASN A 25 2.36 19.78 -16.11
CA ASN A 25 1.61 20.26 -17.26
C ASN A 25 1.03 19.13 -18.12
N ASP A 26 1.17 17.87 -17.69
CA ASP A 26 0.55 16.72 -18.35
C ASP A 26 -0.87 16.50 -17.78
N PRO A 27 -1.94 16.67 -18.58
CA PRO A 27 -3.32 16.55 -18.10
C PRO A 27 -3.61 15.21 -17.43
N ASP A 28 -3.04 14.10 -17.92
CA ASP A 28 -3.28 12.78 -17.35
C ASP A 28 -2.65 12.63 -15.96
N VAL A 29 -1.55 13.34 -15.71
CA VAL A 29 -0.86 13.34 -14.42
C VAL A 29 -1.61 14.23 -13.44
N ILE A 30 -1.87 15.49 -13.81
CA ILE A 30 -2.49 16.47 -12.90
C ILE A 30 -3.95 16.20 -12.60
N ARG A 31 -4.63 15.36 -13.40
CA ARG A 31 -6.00 14.90 -13.13
C ARG A 31 -6.15 14.39 -11.70
N PHE A 32 -5.11 13.76 -11.17
CA PHE A 32 -5.12 13.17 -9.82
C PHE A 32 -4.50 14.08 -8.75
N LEU A 33 -4.16 15.32 -9.09
CA LEU A 33 -3.52 16.28 -8.20
C LEU A 33 -4.43 17.48 -7.93
N THR A 34 -4.11 18.25 -6.89
CA THR A 34 -4.80 19.52 -6.59
C THR A 34 -4.41 20.63 -7.57
N ILE A 35 -3.38 20.42 -8.39
CA ILE A 35 -2.95 21.35 -9.44
C ILE A 35 -3.99 21.35 -10.58
N TYR A 36 -4.36 22.55 -11.02
CA TYR A 36 -5.38 22.74 -12.07
C TYR A 36 -5.00 23.79 -13.10
N GLN A 37 -3.90 24.51 -12.90
CA GLN A 37 -3.39 25.50 -13.83
C GLN A 37 -2.04 25.05 -14.40
N PRO A 38 -1.71 25.43 -15.64
CA PRO A 38 -0.37 25.26 -16.17
C PRO A 38 0.67 25.90 -15.26
N ILE A 39 1.79 25.22 -15.05
CA ILE A 39 2.89 25.68 -14.20
C ILE A 39 4.04 26.10 -15.10
N SER A 40 4.52 27.33 -14.97
CA SER A 40 5.73 27.76 -15.67
C SER A 40 6.98 27.29 -14.94
N THR A 41 8.11 27.20 -15.65
CA THR A 41 9.42 26.96 -15.00
C THR A 41 9.73 27.98 -13.91
N ALA A 42 9.30 29.23 -14.08
CA ALA A 42 9.52 30.27 -13.06
C ALA A 42 8.66 30.04 -11.81
N ASP A 43 7.44 29.50 -11.95
CA ASP A 43 6.61 29.09 -10.81
C ASP A 43 7.28 27.98 -10.02
N GLU A 44 7.81 26.97 -10.74
CA GLU A 44 8.43 25.80 -10.11
C GLU A 44 9.76 26.15 -9.44
N ILE A 45 10.58 27.03 -10.03
CA ILE A 45 11.80 27.56 -9.38
C ILE A 45 11.43 28.29 -8.08
N ARG A 46 10.39 29.12 -8.09
CA ARG A 46 9.93 29.81 -6.86
C ARG A 46 9.43 28.82 -5.82
N TRP A 47 8.72 27.78 -6.24
CA TRP A 47 8.29 26.73 -5.33
C TRP A 47 9.50 26.00 -4.71
N PHE A 48 10.49 25.63 -5.52
CA PHE A 48 11.69 24.96 -5.05
C PHE A 48 12.47 25.82 -4.04
N GLN A 49 12.62 27.12 -4.29
CA GLN A 49 13.25 28.04 -3.34
C GLN A 49 12.51 28.09 -2.00
N ARG A 50 11.18 28.17 -2.00
CA ARG A 50 10.39 28.11 -0.76
C ARG A 50 10.52 26.76 -0.05
N HIS A 51 10.61 25.67 -0.82
CA HIS A 51 10.79 24.34 -0.27
C HIS A 51 12.13 24.23 0.48
N LEU A 52 13.22 24.76 -0.08
CA LEU A 52 14.54 24.77 0.58
C LEU A 52 14.55 25.52 1.93
N GLU A 53 13.64 26.48 2.11
CA GLU A 53 13.49 27.25 3.34
C GLU A 53 12.52 26.60 4.35
N SER A 54 11.72 25.64 3.90
CA SER A 54 10.70 24.99 4.73
C SER A 54 11.35 24.03 5.74
N LYS A 55 10.85 24.06 6.96
CA LYS A 55 11.20 23.09 8.02
C LYS A 55 10.14 22.00 8.20
N ASP A 56 8.99 22.19 7.56
CA ASP A 56 7.78 21.41 7.81
C ASP A 56 7.31 20.66 6.56
N ASP A 57 7.95 20.89 5.41
CA ASP A 57 7.69 20.20 4.16
C ASP A 57 8.94 19.50 3.64
N PHE A 58 8.83 18.20 3.40
CA PHE A 58 9.89 17.35 2.89
C PHE A 58 9.42 16.70 1.59
N VAL A 59 10.15 16.95 0.50
CA VAL A 59 9.84 16.37 -0.82
C VAL A 59 11.05 15.59 -1.32
N TYR A 60 10.78 14.38 -1.80
CA TYR A 60 11.77 13.47 -2.31
C TYR A 60 11.47 13.10 -3.77
N ALA A 61 12.53 12.94 -4.55
CA ALA A 61 12.46 12.28 -5.85
C ALA A 61 12.32 10.76 -5.64
N ILE A 62 11.38 10.15 -6.35
CA ILE A 62 11.23 8.70 -6.44
C ILE A 62 12.09 8.23 -7.62
N GLU A 63 13.17 7.52 -7.34
CA GLU A 63 14.01 6.89 -8.35
C GLU A 63 13.78 5.38 -8.39
N THR A 64 13.80 4.79 -9.59
CA THR A 64 13.85 3.34 -9.73
C THR A 64 15.19 2.78 -9.25
N ALA A 65 15.30 1.46 -9.12
CA ALA A 65 16.57 0.80 -8.80
C ALA A 65 17.69 1.14 -9.80
N GLU A 66 17.32 1.41 -11.05
CA GLU A 66 18.20 1.80 -12.16
C GLU A 66 18.54 3.31 -12.16
N GLY A 67 18.01 4.09 -11.22
CA GLY A 67 18.29 5.53 -11.10
C GLY A 67 17.41 6.42 -12.00
N VAL A 68 16.28 5.91 -12.49
CA VAL A 68 15.35 6.73 -13.28
C VAL A 68 14.41 7.48 -12.33
N HIS A 69 14.40 8.81 -12.39
CA HIS A 69 13.45 9.64 -11.64
C HIS A 69 12.06 9.58 -12.26
N ILE A 70 11.12 8.96 -11.54
CA ILE A 70 9.77 8.66 -12.05
C ILE A 70 8.64 9.49 -11.43
N GLY A 71 8.89 10.16 -10.30
CA GLY A 71 7.89 10.96 -9.62
C GLY A 71 8.40 11.57 -8.32
N ASN A 72 7.48 12.08 -7.51
CA ASN A 72 7.80 12.66 -6.21
C ASN A 72 6.88 12.14 -5.11
N ILE A 73 7.42 12.09 -3.90
CA ILE A 73 6.70 11.76 -2.69
C ILE A 73 7.18 12.68 -1.57
N GLY A 74 6.30 13.03 -0.64
CA GLY A 74 6.67 13.93 0.44
C GLY A 74 5.75 13.85 1.64
N LEU A 75 6.19 14.51 2.71
CA LEU A 75 5.43 14.79 3.92
C LEU A 75 5.32 16.31 4.04
N HIS A 76 4.10 16.79 4.23
CA HIS A 76 3.75 18.20 4.22
C HIS A 76 3.09 18.62 5.52
N GLY A 77 3.28 19.88 5.89
CA GLY A 77 2.63 20.48 7.06
C GLY A 77 2.93 19.75 8.35
N MET A 78 4.21 19.47 8.61
CA MET A 78 4.65 18.76 9.81
C MET A 78 4.14 19.43 11.09
N ASP A 79 3.39 18.67 11.89
CA ASP A 79 3.04 19.05 13.25
C ASP A 79 3.97 18.33 14.23
N TRP A 80 5.10 18.96 14.53
CA TRP A 80 6.12 18.40 15.43
C TRP A 80 5.61 18.15 16.85
N LYS A 81 4.58 18.89 17.29
CA LYS A 81 4.00 18.70 18.62
C LYS A 81 3.12 17.46 18.68
N ASN A 82 2.31 17.26 17.64
CA ASN A 82 1.35 16.15 17.59
C ASN A 82 1.86 14.97 16.76
N HIS A 83 3.08 15.04 16.25
CA HIS A 83 3.77 14.01 15.48
C HIS A 83 2.95 13.51 14.28
N ASN A 84 2.41 14.44 13.49
CA ASN A 84 1.62 14.14 12.30
C ASN A 84 2.09 14.93 11.07
N ALA A 85 1.82 14.38 9.87
CA ALA A 85 2.06 15.04 8.60
C ALA A 85 1.16 14.50 7.49
N THR A 86 0.98 15.28 6.43
CA THR A 86 0.23 14.88 5.23
C THR A 86 1.15 14.31 4.16
N LEU A 87 0.91 13.08 3.72
CA LEU A 87 1.59 12.45 2.60
C LEU A 87 1.05 12.99 1.27
N GLY A 88 1.97 13.41 0.40
CA GLY A 88 1.73 13.70 -1.01
C GLY A 88 2.53 12.76 -1.90
N ILE A 89 1.94 12.27 -2.99
CA ILE A 89 2.64 11.43 -3.96
C ILE A 89 2.11 11.65 -5.37
N PHE A 90 3.00 11.64 -6.35
CA PHE A 90 2.64 11.40 -7.74
C PHE A 90 3.76 10.67 -8.49
N ILE A 91 3.40 9.87 -9.49
CA ILE A 91 4.33 9.31 -10.47
C ILE A 91 4.03 10.01 -11.78
N GLY A 92 4.99 10.76 -12.30
CA GLY A 92 4.84 11.49 -13.55
C GLY A 92 5.17 10.64 -14.79
N GLU A 93 6.03 9.64 -14.66
CA GLU A 93 6.32 8.70 -15.75
C GLU A 93 5.24 7.62 -15.85
N LYS A 94 4.31 7.80 -16.79
CA LYS A 94 3.14 6.91 -16.98
C LYS A 94 3.50 5.44 -17.18
N ALA A 95 4.66 5.14 -17.77
CA ALA A 95 5.16 3.78 -17.96
C ALA A 95 5.34 2.99 -16.64
N TYR A 96 5.41 3.68 -15.51
CA TYR A 96 5.61 3.09 -14.18
C TYR A 96 4.30 2.98 -13.38
N TRP A 97 3.16 3.37 -13.97
CA TRP A 97 1.86 3.27 -13.33
C TRP A 97 1.36 1.83 -13.24
N GLY A 98 0.72 1.48 -12.11
CA GLY A 98 0.15 0.15 -11.92
C GLY A 98 1.16 -0.97 -11.68
N LEU A 99 2.47 -0.69 -11.70
CA LEU A 99 3.54 -1.68 -11.51
C LEU A 99 4.04 -1.80 -10.06
N GLY A 100 3.35 -1.15 -9.12
CA GLY A 100 3.65 -1.19 -7.68
C GLY A 100 4.72 -0.22 -7.19
N TYR A 101 5.26 0.65 -8.05
CA TYR A 101 6.23 1.69 -7.63
C TYR A 101 5.66 2.67 -6.61
N GLY A 102 4.39 3.06 -6.77
CA GLY A 102 3.73 3.96 -5.81
C GLY A 102 3.59 3.33 -4.43
N THR A 103 3.18 2.05 -4.37
CA THR A 103 3.08 1.29 -3.11
C THR A 103 4.42 1.16 -2.44
N ASP A 104 5.48 0.80 -3.17
CA ASP A 104 6.83 0.69 -2.62
C ASP A 104 7.36 2.05 -2.14
N ALA A 105 7.10 3.14 -2.86
CA ALA A 105 7.48 4.48 -2.44
C ALA A 105 6.77 4.92 -1.15
N ILE A 106 5.47 4.64 -1.02
CA ILE A 106 4.70 4.92 0.20
C ILE A 106 5.27 4.14 1.37
N LEU A 107 5.47 2.82 1.25
CA LEU A 107 6.04 2.00 2.31
C LEU A 107 7.45 2.47 2.70
N THR A 108 8.27 2.86 1.72
CA THR A 108 9.61 3.40 1.95
C THR A 108 9.56 4.71 2.74
N LEU A 109 8.61 5.59 2.42
CA LEU A 109 8.41 6.83 3.16
C LEU A 109 7.86 6.57 4.56
N LEU A 110 6.90 5.66 4.73
CA LEU A 110 6.34 5.31 6.04
C LEU A 110 7.41 4.72 6.97
N HIS A 111 8.30 3.86 6.45
CA HIS A 111 9.44 3.34 7.22
C HIS A 111 10.30 4.48 7.77
N PHE A 112 10.60 5.48 6.95
CA PHE A 112 11.35 6.66 7.38
C PHE A 112 10.55 7.54 8.36
N ALA A 113 9.26 7.77 8.09
CA ALA A 113 8.39 8.63 8.89
C ALA A 113 8.20 8.09 10.32
N PHE A 114 7.91 6.79 10.45
CA PHE A 114 7.67 6.17 11.76
C PHE A 114 8.95 5.77 12.48
N GLY A 115 9.97 5.32 11.74
CA GLY A 115 11.24 4.83 12.30
C GLY A 115 12.22 5.94 12.65
N GLU A 116 12.46 6.87 11.73
CA GLU A 116 13.51 7.89 11.87
C GLU A 116 12.95 9.25 12.32
N MET A 117 11.81 9.68 11.75
CA MET A 117 11.20 10.97 12.10
C MET A 117 10.32 10.89 13.37
N ASN A 118 10.08 9.68 13.89
CA ASN A 118 9.23 9.41 15.04
C ASN A 118 7.85 10.09 14.94
N LEU A 119 7.21 10.01 13.78
CA LEU A 119 5.81 10.38 13.66
C LEU A 119 4.93 9.35 14.35
N ASN A 120 3.76 9.78 14.80
CA ASN A 120 2.71 8.90 15.30
C ASN A 120 1.64 8.65 14.24
N ARG A 121 1.49 9.57 13.28
CA ARG A 121 0.42 9.55 12.29
C ARG A 121 0.90 10.08 10.94
N VAL A 122 0.48 9.42 9.87
CA VAL A 122 0.58 9.95 8.50
C VAL A 122 -0.81 9.94 7.89
N GLU A 123 -1.23 11.06 7.32
CA GLU A 123 -2.54 11.22 6.69
C GLU A 123 -2.43 11.65 5.24
N LEU A 124 -3.51 11.50 4.48
CA LEU A 124 -3.58 11.91 3.09
C LEU A 124 -5.01 12.21 2.68
N SER A 125 -5.15 12.88 1.54
CA SER A 125 -6.42 13.02 0.85
C SER A 125 -6.32 12.48 -0.56
N VAL A 126 -7.41 11.88 -1.03
CA VAL A 126 -7.48 11.25 -2.35
C VAL A 126 -8.85 11.49 -2.96
N PHE A 127 -8.88 11.75 -4.27
CA PHE A 127 -10.14 11.92 -5.00
C PHE A 127 -10.84 10.57 -5.14
N ASP A 128 -12.17 10.56 -4.98
CA ASP A 128 -13.01 9.36 -5.00
C ASP A 128 -12.82 8.48 -6.25
N TYR A 129 -12.62 9.09 -7.42
CA TYR A 129 -12.37 8.40 -8.69
C TYR A 129 -10.95 7.86 -8.87
N ASN A 130 -10.01 8.14 -7.96
CA ASN A 130 -8.63 7.66 -8.06
C ASN A 130 -8.48 6.26 -7.42
N GLU A 131 -9.20 5.29 -7.96
CA GLU A 131 -9.25 3.90 -7.46
C GLU A 131 -7.85 3.27 -7.32
N ARG A 132 -6.95 3.58 -8.27
CA ARG A 132 -5.55 3.11 -8.25
C ARG A 132 -4.82 3.57 -7.00
N ALA A 133 -4.92 4.85 -6.64
CA ALA A 133 -4.27 5.39 -5.45
C ALA A 133 -4.92 4.83 -4.18
N ILE A 134 -6.26 4.80 -4.11
CA ILE A 134 -7.01 4.23 -2.98
C ILE A 134 -6.57 2.79 -2.70
N HIS A 135 -6.45 1.96 -3.75
CA HIS A 135 -5.97 0.58 -3.62
C HIS A 135 -4.54 0.53 -3.07
N SER A 136 -3.65 1.40 -3.56
CA SER A 136 -2.29 1.49 -3.05
C SER A 136 -2.26 1.90 -1.58
N TYR A 137 -3.07 2.88 -1.17
CA TYR A 137 -3.11 3.35 0.22
C TYR A 137 -3.61 2.25 1.16
N ARG A 138 -4.68 1.54 0.79
CA ARG A 138 -5.17 0.39 1.58
C ARG A 138 -4.13 -0.70 1.73
N LYS A 139 -3.39 -1.01 0.67
CA LYS A 139 -2.27 -1.96 0.71
C LYS A 139 -1.13 -1.53 1.64
N CYS A 140 -0.94 -0.22 1.81
CA CYS A 140 0.03 0.35 2.73
C CYS A 140 -0.51 0.50 4.17
N GLY A 141 -1.72 -0.02 4.46
CA GLY A 141 -2.32 0.01 5.79
C GLY A 141 -3.14 1.26 6.10
N PHE A 142 -3.33 2.18 5.15
CA PHE A 142 -4.17 3.36 5.37
C PHE A 142 -5.65 2.97 5.51
N GLN A 143 -6.31 3.59 6.48
CA GLN A 143 -7.73 3.43 6.77
C GLN A 143 -8.50 4.68 6.36
N LEU A 144 -9.77 4.51 5.97
CA LEU A 144 -10.67 5.61 5.63
C LEU A 144 -11.23 6.24 6.93
N GLU A 145 -11.09 7.54 7.08
CA GLU A 145 -11.62 8.28 8.23
C GLU A 145 -12.88 9.08 7.89
N GLY A 146 -13.03 9.47 6.64
CA GLY A 146 -14.17 10.25 6.19
C GLY A 146 -14.02 10.78 4.78
N GLY A 147 -14.93 11.68 4.39
CA GLY A 147 -14.92 12.30 3.08
C GLY A 147 -15.50 13.71 3.12
N ARG A 148 -14.93 14.60 2.30
CA ARG A 148 -15.47 15.93 2.04
C ARG A 148 -16.30 15.87 0.76
N ARG A 149 -17.62 15.99 0.91
CA ARG A 149 -18.56 15.93 -0.20
C ARG A 149 -18.37 17.09 -1.16
N GLN A 150 -18.32 16.82 -2.46
CA GLN A 150 -18.22 17.82 -3.54
C GLN A 150 -17.07 18.83 -3.34
N ALA A 151 -15.96 18.38 -2.74
CA ALA A 151 -14.86 19.25 -2.34
C ALA A 151 -13.82 19.51 -3.46
N LEU A 152 -13.91 18.79 -4.57
CA LEU A 152 -13.09 19.00 -5.76
C LEU A 152 -13.97 19.29 -6.96
N TYR A 153 -13.65 20.32 -7.74
CA TYR A 153 -14.20 20.51 -9.07
C TYR A 153 -13.16 20.09 -10.11
N ARG A 154 -13.53 19.17 -11.02
CA ARG A 154 -12.65 18.70 -12.10
C ARG A 154 -13.49 18.30 -13.30
N GLU A 155 -13.04 18.67 -14.50
CA GLU A 155 -13.66 18.20 -15.76
C GLU A 155 -15.17 18.44 -15.88
N GLY A 156 -15.72 19.46 -15.21
CA GLY A 156 -17.14 19.78 -15.27
C GLY A 156 -17.98 19.20 -14.13
N GLU A 157 -17.39 18.40 -13.25
CA GLU A 157 -18.09 17.68 -12.19
C GLU A 157 -17.49 18.00 -10.82
N TYR A 158 -18.33 17.86 -9.79
CA TYR A 158 -17.90 17.92 -8.39
C TYR A 158 -17.70 16.51 -7.86
N HIS A 159 -16.53 16.27 -7.27
CA HIS A 159 -16.10 15.00 -6.73
C HIS A 159 -15.88 15.08 -5.23
N ASP A 160 -16.03 13.94 -4.56
CA ASP A 160 -15.71 13.82 -3.15
C ASP A 160 -14.20 13.65 -2.96
N VAL A 161 -13.70 14.16 -1.84
CA VAL A 161 -12.31 13.98 -1.42
C VAL A 161 -12.30 13.11 -0.17
N LEU A 162 -11.78 11.90 -0.30
CA LEU A 162 -11.63 10.94 0.78
C LEU A 162 -10.41 11.29 1.64
N LEU A 163 -10.55 11.11 2.96
CA LEU A 163 -9.51 11.34 3.94
C LEU A 163 -9.09 9.99 4.52
N MET A 164 -7.79 9.70 4.46
CA MET A 164 -7.25 8.44 4.96
C MET A 164 -6.04 8.69 5.85
N SER A 165 -5.77 7.77 6.77
CA SER A 165 -4.61 7.84 7.65
C SER A 165 -4.08 6.47 8.03
N ILE A 166 -2.86 6.45 8.56
CA ILE A 166 -2.28 5.29 9.24
C ILE A 166 -1.56 5.76 10.51
N LEU A 167 -1.75 5.02 11.60
CA LEU A 167 -1.06 5.24 12.87
C LEU A 167 0.21 4.39 12.96
N LYS A 168 1.18 4.85 13.76
CA LYS A 168 2.43 4.11 14.01
C LYS A 168 2.17 2.69 14.49
N SER A 169 1.25 2.50 15.43
CA SER A 169 0.89 1.18 15.97
C SER A 169 0.31 0.25 14.90
N GLU A 170 -0.46 0.79 13.94
CA GLU A 170 -1.06 0.01 12.86
C GLU A 170 0.00 -0.41 11.84
N TYR A 171 0.94 0.49 11.56
CA TYR A 171 2.11 0.21 10.74
C TYR A 171 3.00 -0.86 11.39
N GLU A 172 3.29 -0.76 12.69
CA GLU A 172 4.07 -1.75 13.44
C GLU A 172 3.39 -3.13 13.43
N ALA A 173 2.08 -3.19 13.71
CA ALA A 173 1.31 -4.43 13.62
C ALA A 173 1.32 -5.05 12.22
N MET A 174 1.26 -4.21 11.17
CA MET A 174 1.38 -4.67 9.78
C MET A 174 2.76 -5.28 9.49
N LEU A 175 3.84 -4.68 10.00
CA LEU A 175 5.19 -5.24 9.85
C LEU A 175 5.34 -6.57 10.60
N GLU A 176 4.82 -6.67 11.82
CA GLU A 176 4.83 -7.90 12.60
C GLU A 176 4.07 -9.03 11.89
N ALA A 177 2.89 -8.74 11.36
CA ALA A 177 2.09 -9.69 10.58
C ALA A 177 2.83 -10.15 9.31
N ALA A 178 3.46 -9.22 8.59
CA ALA A 178 4.25 -9.52 7.40
C ALA A 178 5.48 -10.39 7.72
N ALA A 179 6.18 -10.09 8.82
CA ALA A 179 7.33 -10.87 9.27
C ALA A 179 6.95 -12.30 9.67
N LYS A 180 5.83 -12.47 10.39
CA LYS A 180 5.30 -13.79 10.76
C LYS A 180 4.96 -14.61 9.52
N HIS A 181 4.23 -14.01 8.57
CA HIS A 181 3.88 -14.69 7.33
C HIS A 181 5.11 -15.10 6.50
N ALA A 182 6.12 -14.22 6.42
CA ALA A 182 7.38 -14.55 5.73
C ALA A 182 8.13 -15.70 6.41
N ALA A 183 8.15 -15.76 7.75
CA ALA A 183 8.77 -16.85 8.50
C ALA A 183 8.04 -18.18 8.27
N GLU A 184 6.70 -18.18 8.26
CA GLU A 184 5.88 -19.36 7.96
C GLU A 184 6.14 -19.89 6.54
N MET A 185 6.19 -18.98 5.54
CA MET A 185 6.50 -19.36 4.15
C MET A 185 7.91 -19.92 3.98
N LEU A 186 8.90 -19.37 4.68
CA LEU A 186 10.27 -19.88 4.66
C LEU A 186 10.34 -21.28 5.28
N ALA A 187 9.65 -21.49 6.41
CA ALA A 187 9.59 -22.80 7.07
C ALA A 187 8.92 -23.86 6.17
N ALA A 188 7.81 -23.51 5.51
CA ALA A 188 7.13 -24.38 4.56
C ALA A 188 8.03 -24.76 3.37
N ALA A 189 8.70 -23.78 2.76
CA ALA A 189 9.63 -24.02 1.65
C ALA A 189 10.84 -24.89 2.06
N GLN A 190 11.32 -24.74 3.30
CA GLN A 190 12.39 -25.57 3.85
C GLN A 190 11.94 -27.01 4.12
N ALA A 191 10.71 -27.22 4.61
CA ALA A 191 10.14 -28.55 4.82
C ALA A 191 9.90 -29.30 3.49
N GLU A 192 9.38 -28.60 2.47
CA GLU A 192 9.21 -29.16 1.11
C GLU A 192 10.56 -29.53 0.47
N ALA A 193 11.60 -28.72 0.67
CA ALA A 193 12.94 -29.00 0.17
C ALA A 193 13.64 -30.17 0.90
N GLN A 194 13.22 -30.50 2.12
CA GLN A 194 13.77 -31.61 2.92
C GLN A 194 13.05 -32.95 2.68
N GLY A 195 11.95 -32.98 1.92
CA GLY A 195 11.29 -34.23 1.51
C GLY A 195 10.70 -35.03 2.66
N GLU A 196 10.22 -34.36 3.71
CA GLU A 196 9.57 -35.03 4.83
C GLU A 196 8.11 -35.38 4.43
N PRO A 197 7.73 -36.67 4.38
CA PRO A 197 6.37 -37.05 4.02
C PRO A 197 5.41 -36.57 5.11
N PRO A 198 4.15 -36.23 4.79
CA PRO A 198 3.17 -35.90 5.81
C PRO A 198 3.08 -37.07 6.80
N GLU A 199 3.32 -36.80 8.09
CA GLU A 199 3.12 -37.78 9.15
C GLU A 199 1.68 -38.29 9.05
N THR A 200 1.54 -39.53 8.59
CA THR A 200 0.30 -40.28 8.74
C THR A 200 0.02 -40.39 10.23
N PRO A 201 -1.13 -39.91 10.72
CA PRO A 201 -1.48 -40.09 12.12
C PRO A 201 -1.49 -41.59 12.45
N PRO A 202 -1.11 -41.99 13.67
CA PRO A 202 -0.99 -43.39 14.03
C PRO A 202 -2.34 -44.07 13.84
N ALA A 203 -2.33 -45.17 13.08
CA ALA A 203 -3.48 -46.01 12.87
C ALA A 203 -4.02 -46.49 14.22
N GLU A 204 -5.27 -46.15 14.49
CA GLU A 204 -6.04 -46.67 15.63
C GLU A 204 -6.05 -48.21 15.52
N GLU A 205 -5.48 -48.88 16.53
CA GLU A 205 -5.46 -50.34 16.61
C GLU A 205 -6.89 -50.87 16.65
N ALA A 206 -7.28 -51.57 15.57
CA ALA A 206 -8.54 -52.29 15.51
C ALA A 206 -8.54 -53.44 16.55
N PRO A 207 -9.61 -53.59 17.36
CA PRO A 207 -9.71 -54.70 18.29
C PRO A 207 -9.98 -56.02 17.55
N SER A 208 -9.24 -57.04 17.97
CA SER A 208 -9.35 -58.44 17.58
C SER A 208 -10.78 -59.00 17.75
N GLU A 209 -11.29 -59.68 16.71
CA GLU A 209 -12.46 -60.57 16.77
C GLU A 209 -12.29 -61.62 17.88
N PRO A 210 -13.39 -62.18 18.45
CA PRO A 210 -13.87 -63.44 17.86
C PRO A 210 -15.38 -63.77 18.00
N VAL A 211 -15.74 -64.82 17.24
CA VAL A 211 -16.82 -65.81 17.41
C VAL A 211 -18.20 -65.53 16.79
N ALA A 212 -18.56 -66.45 15.89
CA ALA A 212 -19.84 -66.62 15.21
C ALA A 212 -20.99 -67.06 16.14
N LEU A 213 -22.21 -66.64 15.82
CA LEU A 213 -23.46 -67.34 16.14
C LEU A 213 -24.56 -66.96 15.14
N GLU A 214 -25.35 -67.97 14.78
CA GLU A 214 -26.31 -68.07 13.69
C GLU A 214 -27.66 -67.35 13.92
N ALA A 215 -28.41 -67.21 12.82
CA ALA A 215 -29.85 -66.96 12.66
C ALA A 215 -30.34 -65.54 13.06
N GLU A 216 -31.31 -64.90 12.41
CA GLU A 216 -32.49 -65.39 11.71
C GLU A 216 -33.06 -64.28 10.77
N GLU A 217 -33.99 -64.71 9.95
CA GLU A 217 -34.71 -64.11 8.82
C GLU A 217 -35.57 -62.85 9.11
N GLN A 218 -35.63 -61.87 8.19
CA GLN A 218 -36.86 -61.30 7.58
C GLN A 218 -36.61 -59.99 6.80
N ALA A 219 -37.14 -59.94 5.58
CA ALA A 219 -37.28 -58.78 4.69
C ALA A 219 -38.66 -58.09 4.92
N PRO A 220 -39.13 -57.14 4.07
CA PRO A 220 -38.53 -55.98 3.40
C PRO A 220 -39.32 -54.67 3.70
N THR A 221 -38.87 -53.50 3.25
CA THR A 221 -39.67 -52.53 2.46
C THR A 221 -38.88 -51.27 2.08
N ASN A 222 -39.16 -50.79 0.88
CA ASN A 222 -38.52 -49.73 0.12
C ASN A 222 -39.26 -48.37 0.32
N PRO A 223 -39.07 -47.36 -0.56
CA PRO A 223 -38.32 -46.09 -0.42
C PRO A 223 -39.21 -44.91 0.03
N THR A 224 -38.81 -43.64 0.04
CA THR A 224 -39.05 -42.65 -1.05
C THR A 224 -38.67 -41.22 -0.57
N THR A 225 -38.18 -40.36 -1.50
CA THR A 225 -38.41 -38.88 -1.66
C THR A 225 -37.89 -37.91 -0.58
N GLU A 226 -37.61 -36.61 -0.81
CA GLU A 226 -37.34 -35.65 -1.90
C GLU A 226 -37.45 -34.25 -1.21
N GLY A 227 -36.76 -33.21 -1.70
CA GLY A 227 -37.08 -31.79 -1.42
C GLY A 227 -36.57 -31.25 -0.07
N GLU A 228 -35.95 -30.08 0.04
CA GLU A 228 -35.92 -28.86 -0.78
C GLU A 228 -34.51 -28.24 -0.83
#